data_AF-A0A524ND36-F1
#
_entry.id   AF-A0A524ND36-F1
#
_cell.length_a   1.000
_cell.length_b   1.000
_cell.length_c   1.000
_cell.angle_alpha   90.00
_cell.angle_beta   90.00
_cell.angle_gamma   90.00
#
_symmetry.space_group_name_H-M   'P 1'
#
loop_
_entity.id
_entity.type
_entity.pdbx_description
1 polymer ?
#
loop_
_entity_poly.entity_id
_entity_poly.type
_entity_poly.pdbx_seq_one_letter_code
_entity_poly.pdbx_strand_id
1 'polypeptide(L)'
;MVYSLTSGAIPVFKEFGLRFIVSSEWNPTEGRETYGALPFIVGTLLTSLIALALCFPLAFSTSLFIGEYYRGTRMASITGTMVDMLAGIPSIVYGLWGFYVL
;
A
#
# COMPACT_ATOMS: atom_id res chain seq x y z
N MET A 1 -13.64 15.32 -0.06
CA MET A 1 -12.60 14.37 -0.50
C MET A 1 -13.07 13.47 -1.64
N VAL A 2 -14.12 12.65 -1.47
CA VAL A 2 -14.61 11.80 -2.57
C VAL A 2 -15.06 12.63 -3.79
N TYR A 3 -15.82 13.71 -3.57
CA TYR A 3 -16.24 14.62 -4.65
C TYR A 3 -15.04 15.24 -5.39
N SER A 4 -14.04 15.75 -4.67
CA SER A 4 -12.87 16.39 -5.26
C SER A 4 -11.96 15.41 -6.03
N LEU A 5 -11.84 14.17 -5.54
CA LEU A 5 -11.07 13.13 -6.22
C LEU A 5 -11.77 12.65 -7.49
N THR A 6 -13.08 12.42 -7.41
CA THR A 6 -13.87 11.97 -8.56
C THR A 6 -13.97 13.06 -9.63
N SER A 7 -14.25 14.31 -9.25
CA SER A 7 -14.32 15.42 -10.20
C SER A 7 -12.97 15.71 -10.86
N GLY A 8 -11.86 15.56 -10.12
CA GLY A 8 -10.51 15.70 -10.66
C GLY A 8 -10.06 14.56 -11.58
N ALA A 9 -10.57 13.33 -11.38
CA ALA A 9 -10.18 12.16 -12.15
C ALA A 9 -11.02 11.92 -13.41
N ILE A 10 -12.30 12.33 -13.42
CA ILE A 10 -13.22 12.16 -14.56
C ILE A 10 -12.67 12.65 -15.91
N PRO A 11 -11.96 13.79 -16.01
CA PRO A 11 -11.43 14.29 -17.28
C PRO A 11 -10.53 13.29 -18.02
N VAL A 12 -9.82 12.39 -17.31
CA VAL A 12 -8.93 11.40 -17.92
C VAL A 12 -9.67 10.44 -18.86
N PHE A 13 -10.93 10.13 -18.54
CA PHE A 13 -11.76 9.26 -19.38
C PHE A 13 -12.29 9.98 -20.62
N LYS A 14 -12.35 11.32 -20.60
CA LYS A 14 -12.69 12.11 -21.79
C LYS A 14 -11.51 12.16 -22.76
N GLU A 15 -10.29 12.15 -22.25
CA GLU A 15 -9.06 12.31 -23.04
C GLU A 15 -8.51 10.96 -23.55
N PHE A 16 -8.47 9.94 -22.70
CA PHE A 16 -7.90 8.63 -23.03
C PHE A 16 -8.93 7.49 -23.16
N GLY A 17 -10.21 7.78 -22.88
CA GLY A 17 -11.29 6.80 -22.93
C GLY A 17 -11.16 5.69 -21.88
N LEU A 18 -11.98 4.65 -22.02
CA LEU A 18 -11.93 3.46 -21.16
C LEU A 18 -10.66 2.63 -21.36
N ARG A 19 -9.97 2.81 -22.50
CA ARG A 19 -8.69 2.15 -22.78
C ARG A 19 -7.62 2.54 -21.76
N PHE A 20 -7.71 3.70 -21.13
CA PHE A 20 -6.83 4.12 -20.03
C PHE A 20 -6.64 3.06 -18.94
N ILE A 21 -7.72 2.35 -18.56
CA ILE A 21 -7.67 1.36 -17.47
C ILE A 21 -6.80 0.13 -17.84
N VAL A 22 -6.85 -0.28 -19.10
CA VAL A 22 -6.20 -1.51 -19.60
C VAL A 22 -4.91 -1.19 -20.36
N SER A 23 -4.65 0.08 -20.66
CA SER A 23 -3.42 0.51 -21.32
C SER A 23 -2.24 0.42 -20.36
N SER A 24 -1.12 -0.12 -20.87
CA SER A 24 0.19 -0.07 -20.23
C SER A 24 1.10 1.00 -20.82
N GLU A 25 0.60 1.81 -21.76
CA GLU A 25 1.39 2.85 -22.42
C GLU A 25 1.65 4.03 -21.46
N TRP A 26 2.90 4.49 -21.43
CA TRP A 26 3.33 5.68 -20.69
C TRP A 26 4.25 6.50 -21.58
N ASN A 27 3.70 7.52 -22.22
CA ASN A 27 4.44 8.47 -23.04
C ASN A 27 4.18 9.89 -22.52
N PRO A 28 5.13 10.52 -21.82
CA PRO A 28 5.02 11.89 -21.34
C PRO A 28 5.51 12.93 -22.37
N THR A 29 5.68 12.53 -23.64
CA THR A 29 6.18 13.45 -24.68
C THR A 29 5.10 14.45 -25.06
N GLU A 30 5.37 15.73 -24.85
CA GLU A 30 4.46 16.83 -25.21
C GLU A 30 3.94 16.70 -26.65
N GLY A 31 2.63 16.79 -26.81
CA GLY A 31 1.96 16.65 -28.11
C GLY A 31 1.70 15.21 -28.58
N ARG A 32 2.17 14.19 -27.85
CA ARG A 32 1.87 12.75 -28.06
C ARG A 32 1.64 12.02 -26.75
N GLU A 33 1.03 12.70 -25.80
CA GLU A 33 0.85 12.17 -24.45
C GLU A 33 -0.11 10.98 -24.47
N THR A 34 0.32 9.87 -23.88
CA THR A 34 -0.49 8.67 -23.70
C THR A 34 -0.22 8.09 -22.33
N TYR A 35 -1.27 7.92 -21.54
CA TYR A 35 -1.17 7.39 -20.19
C TYR A 35 -2.05 6.16 -20.02
N GLY A 36 -1.59 5.24 -19.20
CA GLY A 36 -2.25 3.98 -18.89
C GLY A 36 -2.16 3.67 -17.40
N ALA A 37 -3.29 3.28 -16.81
CA ALA A 37 -3.38 2.95 -15.39
C ALA A 37 -3.02 1.49 -15.08
N LEU A 38 -2.98 0.61 -16.09
CA LEU A 38 -2.81 -0.83 -15.87
C LEU A 38 -1.55 -1.17 -15.04
N PRO A 39 -0.36 -0.59 -15.31
CA PRO A 39 0.85 -0.92 -14.54
C PRO A 39 0.74 -0.49 -13.08
N PHE A 40 0.04 0.62 -12.79
CA PHE A 40 -0.17 1.10 -11.42
C PHE A 40 -1.15 0.19 -10.68
N ILE A 41 -2.27 -0.18 -11.31
CA ILE A 41 -3.26 -1.08 -10.72
C ILE A 41 -2.63 -2.45 -10.42
N VAL A 42 -2.00 -3.05 -11.43
CA VAL A 42 -1.39 -4.38 -11.29
C VAL A 42 -0.20 -4.32 -10.34
N GLY A 43 0.65 -3.28 -10.42
CA GLY A 43 1.79 -3.09 -9.53
C GLY A 43 1.36 -2.98 -8.07
N THR A 44 0.34 -2.16 -7.76
CA THR A 44 -0.19 -2.04 -6.39
C THR A 44 -0.82 -3.34 -5.91
N LEU A 45 -1.62 -4.02 -6.73
CA LEU A 45 -2.24 -5.30 -6.35
C LEU A 45 -1.19 -6.37 -6.08
N LEU A 46 -0.23 -6.54 -6.99
CA LEU A 46 0.79 -7.57 -6.90
C LEU A 46 1.72 -7.34 -5.70
N THR A 47 2.19 -6.10 -5.49
CA THR A 47 3.02 -5.77 -4.33
C THR A 47 2.26 -5.94 -3.01
N SER A 48 0.99 -5.53 -2.95
CA SER A 48 0.15 -5.72 -1.75
C SER A 48 -0.10 -7.19 -1.45
N LEU A 49 -0.36 -8.01 -2.47
CA LEU A 49 -0.58 -9.45 -2.32
C LEU A 49 0.68 -10.16 -1.83
N ILE A 50 1.85 -9.83 -2.39
CA ILE A 50 3.13 -10.39 -1.93
C ILE A 50 3.40 -9.97 -0.48
N ALA A 51 3.21 -8.70 -0.15
CA ALA A 51 3.38 -8.20 1.21
C ALA A 51 2.46 -8.93 2.20
N LEU A 52 1.18 -9.11 1.86
CA LEU A 52 0.23 -9.88 2.67
C LEU A 52 0.66 -11.34 2.80
N ALA A 53 1.03 -12.02 1.71
CA ALA A 53 1.43 -13.42 1.75
C ALA A 53 2.64 -13.66 2.68
N LEU A 54 3.61 -12.74 2.68
CA LEU A 54 4.80 -12.81 3.53
C LEU A 54 4.51 -12.43 4.99
N CYS A 55 3.79 -11.33 5.21
CA CYS A 55 3.56 -10.79 6.55
C CYS A 55 2.43 -11.50 7.32
N PHE A 56 1.42 -12.03 6.62
CA PHE A 56 0.26 -12.66 7.24
C PHE A 56 0.60 -13.80 8.21
N PRO A 57 1.44 -14.81 7.87
CA PRO A 57 1.74 -15.89 8.80
C PRO A 57 2.46 -15.38 10.06
N LEU A 58 3.33 -14.39 9.94
CA LEU A 58 4.05 -13.79 11.07
C LEU A 58 3.12 -12.95 11.95
N ALA A 59 2.29 -12.11 11.34
CA ALA A 59 1.32 -11.28 12.03
C ALA A 59 0.28 -12.14 12.77
N PHE A 60 -0.24 -13.17 12.10
CA PHE A 60 -1.20 -14.10 12.68
C PHE A 60 -0.60 -14.88 13.87
N SER A 61 0.61 -15.42 13.71
CA SER A 61 1.32 -16.13 14.80
C SER A 61 1.57 -15.22 16.01
N THR A 62 1.98 -13.97 15.76
CA THR A 62 2.22 -12.97 16.82
C THR A 62 0.92 -12.60 17.54
N SER A 63 -0.17 -12.44 16.78
CA SER A 63 -1.49 -12.12 17.36
C SER A 63 -2.00 -13.23 18.28
N LEU A 64 -1.83 -14.50 17.89
CA LEU A 64 -2.20 -15.66 18.72
C LEU A 64 -1.29 -15.77 19.95
N PHE A 65 0.01 -15.52 19.81
CA PHE A 65 0.96 -15.53 20.92
C PHE A 65 0.56 -14.53 22.02
N ILE A 66 0.29 -13.28 21.64
CA ILE A 66 -0.05 -12.21 22.58
C ILE A 66 -1.48 -12.37 23.13
N GLY A 67 -2.44 -12.69 22.26
CA GLY A 67 -3.87 -12.66 22.57
C GLY A 67 -4.39 -13.91 23.28
N GLU A 68 -3.84 -15.08 22.95
CA GLU A 68 -4.37 -16.37 23.42
C GLU A 68 -3.36 -17.11 24.30
N TYR A 69 -2.20 -17.50 23.74
CA TYR A 69 -1.30 -18.44 24.40
C TYR A 69 -0.57 -17.87 25.63
N TYR A 70 -0.10 -16.61 25.56
CA TYR A 70 0.71 -16.00 26.61
C TYR A 70 0.00 -14.81 27.28
N ARG A 71 -1.33 -14.79 27.21
CA ARG A 71 -2.15 -13.72 27.75
C ARG A 71 -1.85 -13.47 29.23
N GLY A 72 -1.61 -12.20 29.59
CA GLY A 72 -1.32 -11.78 30.97
C GLY A 72 0.13 -12.00 31.42
N THR A 73 0.99 -12.56 30.57
CA THR A 73 2.42 -12.68 30.87
C THR A 73 3.19 -11.39 30.55
N ARG A 74 4.33 -11.19 31.23
CA ARG A 74 5.22 -10.05 30.96
C ARG A 74 5.76 -10.05 29.53
N MET A 75 5.98 -11.23 28.94
CA MET A 75 6.44 -11.37 27.55
C MET A 75 5.39 -10.83 26.57
N ALA A 76 4.12 -11.26 26.70
CA ALA A 76 3.04 -10.76 25.85
C ALA A 76 2.85 -9.24 25.97
N SER A 77 3.00 -8.68 27.18
CA SER A 77 2.94 -7.23 27.38
C SER A 77 4.07 -6.49 26.65
N ILE A 78 5.31 -6.97 26.76
CA ILE A 78 6.46 -6.34 26.10
C ILE A 78 6.31 -6.40 24.58
N THR A 79 5.99 -7.58 24.03
CA THR A 79 5.81 -7.75 22.58
C THR A 79 4.63 -6.92 22.07
N GLY A 80 3.52 -6.86 22.82
CA GLY A 80 2.39 -6.00 22.49
C GLY A 80 2.78 -4.52 22.41
N THR A 81 3.50 -4.02 23.41
CA THR A 81 4.00 -2.64 23.38
C THR A 81 4.93 -2.38 22.19
N MET A 82 5.79 -3.33 21.81
CA MET A 82 6.64 -3.18 20.62
C MET A 82 5.80 -3.10 19.34
N VAL A 83 4.77 -3.93 19.19
CA VAL A 83 3.86 -3.87 18.04
C VAL A 83 3.11 -2.53 18.00
N ASP A 84 2.61 -2.05 19.13
CA ASP A 84 1.92 -0.75 19.22
C ASP A 84 2.85 0.40 18.85
N MET A 85 4.12 0.34 19.27
CA MET A 85 5.13 1.34 18.91
C MET A 85 5.41 1.34 17.40
N LEU A 86 5.51 0.16 16.77
CA LEU A 86 5.67 0.05 15.32
C LEU A 86 4.46 0.63 14.57
N ALA A 87 3.25 0.36 15.06
CA ALA A 87 2.02 0.91 14.50
C ALA A 87 1.90 2.43 14.68
N GLY A 88 2.54 2.98 15.72
CA GLY A 88 2.55 4.42 16.01
C GLY A 88 3.47 5.26 15.13
N ILE A 89 4.40 4.63 14.39
CA ILE A 89 5.32 5.35 13.50
C ILE A 89 4.54 5.84 12.25
N PRO A 90 4.63 7.13 11.87
CA PRO A 90 3.98 7.63 10.67
C PRO A 90 4.48 6.91 9.40
N SER A 91 3.56 6.54 8.51
CA SER A 91 3.90 5.82 7.27
C SER A 91 4.93 6.55 6.39
N ILE A 92 4.93 7.89 6.42
CA ILE A 92 5.91 8.71 5.68
C ILE A 92 7.35 8.49 6.16
N VAL A 93 7.57 8.17 7.44
CA VAL A 93 8.91 7.90 7.98
C VAL A 93 9.48 6.64 7.36
N TYR A 94 8.69 5.57 7.28
CA TYR A 94 9.09 4.34 6.59
C TYR A 94 9.35 4.56 5.10
N GLY A 95 8.50 5.36 4.44
CA GLY A 95 8.66 5.70 3.02
C GLY A 95 9.95 6.49 2.74
N LEU A 96 10.24 7.51 3.54
CA LEU A 96 11.47 8.31 3.41
C LEU A 96 12.71 7.49 3.72
N TRP A 97 12.68 6.65 4.76
CA TRP A 97 13.79 5.75 5.07
C TRP A 97 14.08 4.80 3.90
N GLY A 98 13.05 4.18 3.32
CA GLY A 98 13.21 3.36 2.13
C GLY A 98 13.83 4.11 0.96
N PHE A 99 13.37 5.33 0.66
CA PHE A 99 13.92 6.14 -0.43
C PHE A 99 15.39 6.56 -0.22
N TYR A 100 15.79 6.86 1.02
CA TYR A 100 17.16 7.33 1.30
C TYR A 100 18.17 6.19 1.53
N VAL A 101 17.73 5.02 1.95
CA VAL A 101 18.61 3.93 2.43
C VAL A 101 18.60 2.69 1.52
N LEU A 102 17.47 2.37 0.87
CA LEU A 102 17.32 1.21 0.00
C LEU A 102 17.40 1.60 -1.48
#